data_AF-A0A085JCX0-F1
#
_entry.id   AF-A0A085JCX0-F1
#
_cell.length_a   1.000
_cell.length_b   1.000
_cell.length_c   1.000
_cell.angle_alpha   90.00
_cell.angle_beta   90.00
_cell.angle_gamma   90.00
#
_symmetry.space_group_name_H-M   'P 1'
#
loop_
_entity.id
_entity.type
_entity.pdbx_description
1 polymer ?
#
loop_
_entity_poly.entity_id
_entity_poly.type
_entity_poly.pdbx_seq_one_letter_code
_entity_poly.pdbx_strand_id
1 'polypeptide(L)' 'MVADFFMGSGSTIKAALHCGRRASGLEPGSERFDITVHEMRKMSPVS' A
#
# COMPACT_ATOMS: atom_id res chain seq x y z
N MET A 1 -13.58 -3.86 1.59
CA MET A 1 -12.40 -4.13 0.75
C MET A 1 -12.13 -2.89 -0.07
N VAL A 2 -10.90 -2.40 -0.13
CA VAL A 2 -10.50 -1.21 -0.91
C VAL A 2 -9.54 -1.63 -2.01
N ALA A 3 -9.78 -1.19 -3.24
CA ALA A 3 -8.90 -1.44 -4.38
C ALA A 3 -8.34 -0.12 -4.91
N ASP A 4 -7.04 -0.09 -5.23
CA ASP A 4 -6.36 1.06 -5.82
C ASP A 4 -5.51 0.63 -7.02
N PHE A 5 -5.93 0.98 -8.24
CA PHE A 5 -5.25 0.54 -9.47
C PHE A 5 -4.05 1.41 -9.86
N PHE A 6 -3.88 2.56 -9.21
CA PHE A 6 -2.77 3.47 -9.41
C PHE A 6 -2.19 3.82 -8.04
N MET A 7 -1.57 2.81 -7.43
CA MET A 7 -1.21 2.84 -6.02
C MET A 7 -0.33 4.04 -5.68
N GLY A 8 0.55 4.50 -6.57
CA GLY A 8 1.31 5.73 -6.37
C GLY A 8 2.16 5.66 -5.10
N SER A 9 1.91 6.51 -4.10
CA SER A 9 2.55 6.45 -2.76
C SER A 9 1.90 5.45 -1.79
N GLY A 10 0.86 4.76 -2.23
CA GLY A 10 0.08 3.82 -1.44
C GLY A 10 -0.82 4.47 -0.39
N SER A 11 -1.13 5.77 -0.52
CA SER A 11 -1.88 6.54 0.50
C SER A 11 -3.26 5.93 0.78
N THR A 12 -3.99 5.54 -0.26
CA THR A 12 -5.31 4.89 -0.15
C THR A 12 -5.23 3.57 0.62
N ILE A 13 -4.21 2.76 0.30
CA ILE A 13 -3.97 1.47 0.96
C ILE A 13 -3.55 1.67 2.42
N LYS A 14 -2.62 2.59 2.70
CA LYS A 14 -2.17 2.94 4.06
C LYS A 14 -3.36 3.38 4.94
N ALA A 15 -4.23 4.24 4.42
CA ALA A 15 -5.44 4.67 5.12
C ALA A 15 -6.44 3.52 5.33
N ALA A 16 -6.63 2.65 4.33
CA ALA A 16 -7.49 1.49 4.46
C ALA A 16 -7.00 0.53 5.56
N LEU A 17 -5.70 0.23 5.60
CA LEU A 17 -5.08 -0.60 6.61
C LEU A 17 -5.21 0.00 8.01
N HIS A 18 -4.97 1.31 8.17
CA HIS A 18 -5.14 2.01 9.46
C HIS A 18 -6.59 1.95 9.98
N CYS A 19 -7.58 1.94 9.08
CA CYS A 19 -8.99 1.76 9.43
C CYS A 19 -9.38 0.28 9.65
N GLY A 20 -8.44 -0.66 9.72
CA GLY A 20 -8.72 -2.09 9.88
C GLY A 20 -9.37 -2.75 8.66
N ARG A 21 -9.29 -2.13 7.48
CA ARG A 21 -9.88 -2.66 6.24
C ARG A 21 -8.86 -3.45 5.44
N ARG A 22 -9.31 -4.51 4.79
CA ARG A 22 -8.54 -5.21 3.74
C ARG A 22 -8.42 -4.33 2.50
N ALA A 23 -7.22 -4.29 1.93
CA ALA A 23 -6.92 -3.50 0.74
C ALA A 23 -6.07 -4.29 -0.28
N SER A 24 -6.18 -3.94 -1.55
CA SER A 24 -5.39 -4.50 -2.66
C SER A 24 -5.04 -3.38 -3.63
N GLY A 25 -3.86 -3.41 -4.23
CA GLY A 25 -3.49 -2.39 -5.19
C GLY A 25 -2.61 -2.90 -6.32
N LEU A 26 -2.63 -2.17 -7.42
CA LEU A 26 -1.83 -2.39 -8.62
C LEU A 26 -1.00 -1.14 -8.88
N GLU A 27 0.25 -1.34 -9.29
CA GLU A 27 1.14 -0.27 -9.75
C GLU A 27 1.93 -0.80 -10.95
N PRO A 28 1.71 -0.27 -12.16
CA PRO A 28 2.41 -0.75 -13.36
C PRO A 28 3.91 -0.39 -13.39
N GLY A 29 4.37 0.60 -12.62
CA GLY A 29 5.79 0.97 -12.53
C GLY A 29 6.53 0.18 -11.44
N SER A 30 7.46 -0.70 -11.82
CA SER A 30 8.22 -1.55 -10.87
C SER A 30 8.99 -0.75 -9.83
N GLU A 31 9.74 0.27 -10.24
CA GLU A 31 10.47 1.15 -9.31
C GLU A 31 9.53 1.79 -8.28
N ARG A 32 8.38 2.28 -8.75
CA ARG A 32 7.40 2.93 -7.86
C ARG A 32 6.74 1.93 -6.92
N PHE A 33 6.42 0.75 -7.43
CA PHE A 33 5.87 -0.35 -6.64
C PHE A 33 6.84 -0.76 -5.52
N ASP A 34 8.11 -1.00 -5.84
CA ASP A 34 9.11 -1.46 -4.89
C ASP A 34 9.35 -0.45 -3.77
N ILE A 35 9.44 0.85 -4.11
CA ILE A 35 9.55 1.94 -3.14
C ILE A 35 8.34 1.94 -2.19
N THR A 36 7.14 1.86 -2.75
CA THR A 36 5.89 1.94 -1.97
C THR A 36 5.72 0.74 -1.05
N VAL A 37 6.03 -0.47 -1.53
CA VAL A 37 6.00 -1.70 -0.73
C VAL A 37 7.04 -1.64 0.39
N HIS A 38 8.25 -1.14 0.10
CA HIS A 38 9.30 -0.96 1.11
C HIS A 38 8.87 0.01 2.22
N GLU A 39 8.28 1.16 1.86
CA GLU A 39 7.72 2.10 2.84
C GLU A 39 6.61 1.47 3.68
N MET A 40 5.70 0.72 3.07
CA MET A 40 4.61 0.06 3.77
C MET A 40 5.10 -0.98 4.78
N ARG A 41 6.09 -1.79 4.41
CA ARG A 41 6.69 -2.79 5.31
C ARG A 41 7.37 -2.16 6.53
N LYS A 42 7.87 -0.94 6.41
CA LYS A 42 8.43 -0.18 7.55
C LYS A 42 7.35 0.37 8.50
N MET A 43 6.10 0.48 8.05
CA MET A 43 4.99 1.00 8.87
C MET A 43 4.36 -0.05 9.77
N SER A 44 4.51 -1.35 9.47
CA SER A 44 4.00 -2.41 10.33
C SER A 44 4.95 -2.68 11.50
N PRO A 45 4.50 -2.63 12.77
CA PRO A 45 5.22 -3.30 13.84
C PRO A 45 5.10 -4.79 13.54
N VAL A 46 6.21 -5.41 13.15
CA VAL A 46 6.29 -6.86 13.03
C VAL A 46 5.97 -7.43 14.41
N SER A 47 4.90 -8.23 14.50
CA SER A 47 4.61 -9.07 15.67
C SER A 47 5.66 -10.16 15.81
#